data_AF-A0A3A8Y7I2-F1
#
_entry.id   AF-A0A3A8Y7I2-F1
#
_cell.length_a   1.000
_cell.length_b   1.000
_cell.length_c   1.000
_cell.angle_alpha   90.00
_cell.angle_beta   90.00
_cell.angle_gamma   90.00
#
_symmetry.space_group_name_H-M   'P 1'
#
loop_
_entity.id
_entity.type
_entity.pdbx_description
1 polymer ?
#
loop_
_entity_poly.entity_id
_entity_poly.type
_entity_poly.pdbx_seq_one_letter_code
_entity_poly.pdbx_strand_id
1 'polypeptide(L)'
;MADPSKATAKELGDAFANVVKNGTATVDANGKVTLKGVETEDGKIADPVVTWENNLVLQIGDTADDFNQLSVKLSDMHTTAMGIDGVDIGTQEGAQAAIDVIKDAINYVSGVRGDFGAIQNRLDHTANNLSVMAENIQDAESAIRDTDVAAEMMSYVKNNILVQSAQAMLAQANQVPQGVLQLLG
;
A
#
# COMPACT_ATOMS: atom_id res chain seq x y z
N MET A 1 11.63 -14.49 -5.86
CA MET A 1 11.52 -15.42 -7.01
C MET A 1 10.16 -15.18 -7.65
N ALA A 2 10.10 -14.33 -8.67
CA ALA A 2 8.93 -14.27 -9.53
C ALA A 2 8.92 -15.56 -10.36
N ASP A 3 7.77 -16.21 -10.35
CA ASP A 3 7.52 -17.45 -11.07
C ASP A 3 7.93 -17.30 -12.56
N PRO A 4 8.96 -18.03 -13.03
CA PRO A 4 9.49 -17.92 -14.39
C PRO A 4 8.53 -18.42 -15.48
N SER A 5 7.31 -18.84 -15.12
CA SER A 5 6.28 -19.33 -16.05
C SER A 5 5.36 -18.25 -16.64
N LYS A 6 5.48 -16.98 -16.23
CA LYS A 6 4.56 -15.89 -16.64
C LYS A 6 5.15 -14.80 -17.54
N ALA A 7 6.33 -14.99 -18.12
CA ALA A 7 6.82 -14.10 -19.18
C ALA A 7 5.88 -14.21 -20.39
N THR A 8 5.19 -13.12 -20.73
CA THR A 8 4.23 -13.17 -21.84
C THR A 8 4.98 -13.39 -23.15
N ALA A 9 4.42 -14.20 -24.05
CA ALA A 9 5.07 -14.58 -25.32
C ALA A 9 5.50 -13.37 -26.19
N LYS A 10 4.95 -12.18 -25.92
CA LYS A 10 5.30 -10.92 -26.55
C LYS A 10 6.64 -10.35 -26.05
N GLU A 11 6.92 -10.40 -24.75
CA GLU A 11 8.16 -9.90 -24.14
C GLU A 11 9.37 -10.79 -24.50
N LEU A 12 9.14 -12.10 -24.56
CA LEU A 12 10.11 -13.04 -25.11
C LEU A 12 10.31 -12.80 -26.61
N GLY A 13 9.23 -12.57 -27.37
CA GLY A 13 9.28 -12.27 -28.80
C GLY A 13 10.07 -11.00 -29.15
N ASP A 14 9.89 -9.93 -28.39
CA ASP A 14 10.61 -8.66 -28.59
C ASP A 14 12.10 -8.77 -28.20
N ALA A 15 12.42 -9.55 -27.17
CA ALA A 15 13.80 -9.89 -26.82
C ALA A 15 14.49 -10.72 -27.93
N PHE A 16 13.79 -11.69 -28.52
CA PHE A 16 14.30 -12.47 -29.66
C PHE A 16 14.45 -11.62 -30.92
N ALA A 17 13.50 -10.72 -31.23
CA ALA A 17 13.56 -9.85 -32.40
C ALA A 17 14.75 -8.87 -32.36
N ASN A 18 15.16 -8.43 -31.16
CA ASN A 18 16.33 -7.58 -30.99
C ASN A 18 17.66 -8.34 -31.13
N VAL A 19 17.70 -9.64 -30.81
CA VAL A 19 18.91 -10.47 -30.93
C VAL A 19 19.14 -10.90 -32.37
N VAL A 20 18.08 -11.24 -33.11
CA VAL A 20 18.17 -11.68 -34.53
C VAL A 20 18.73 -10.58 -35.45
N LYS A 21 18.73 -9.31 -35.02
CA LYS A 21 19.26 -8.21 -35.83
C LYS A 21 20.78 -8.03 -35.80
N ASN A 22 21.55 -8.75 -34.96
CA ASN A 22 23.02 -9.02 -35.08
C ASN A 22 23.72 -9.49 -33.76
N GLY A 23 23.00 -10.02 -32.76
CA GLY A 23 23.60 -10.51 -31.50
C GLY A 23 23.81 -12.03 -31.48
N THR A 24 24.92 -12.52 -30.92
CA THR A 24 25.11 -13.96 -30.71
C THR A 24 24.44 -14.39 -29.41
N ALA A 25 23.69 -15.50 -29.49
CA ALA A 25 23.09 -16.16 -28.35
C ALA A 25 23.86 -17.46 -28.06
N THR A 26 24.48 -17.54 -26.89
CA THR A 26 25.08 -18.80 -26.41
C THR A 26 24.24 -19.37 -25.27
N VAL A 27 24.02 -20.68 -25.33
CA VAL A 27 23.26 -21.47 -24.35
C VAL A 27 24.26 -22.32 -23.58
N ASP A 28 24.32 -22.17 -22.25
CA ASP A 28 25.13 -23.06 -21.41
C ASP A 28 24.36 -24.35 -21.05
N ALA A 29 25.09 -25.37 -20.54
CA ALA A 29 24.56 -26.69 -20.24
C ALA A 29 23.50 -26.73 -19.12
N ASN A 30 23.19 -25.57 -18.50
CA ASN A 30 22.13 -25.40 -17.50
C ASN A 30 20.94 -24.60 -18.04
N GLY A 31 20.87 -24.36 -19.35
CA GLY A 31 19.73 -23.69 -20.01
C GLY A 31 19.69 -22.17 -19.82
N LYS A 32 20.78 -21.55 -19.38
CA LYS A 32 20.88 -20.09 -19.27
C LYS A 32 21.23 -19.52 -20.65
N VAL A 33 20.32 -18.70 -21.19
CA VAL A 33 20.50 -18.00 -22.46
C VAL A 33 21.10 -16.62 -22.17
N THR A 34 22.32 -16.38 -22.62
CA THR A 34 22.95 -15.06 -22.54
C THR A 34 22.87 -14.36 -23.89
N LEU A 35 22.32 -13.15 -23.91
CA LEU A 35 22.10 -12.34 -25.10
C LEU A 35 23.11 -11.19 -25.10
N LYS A 36 24.05 -11.15 -26.05
CA LYS A 36 25.02 -10.06 -26.20
C LYS A 36 24.60 -9.14 -27.37
N GLY A 37 24.34 -7.88 -27.08
CA GLY A 37 24.14 -6.82 -28.08
C GLY A 37 25.47 -6.34 -28.68
N VAL A 38 25.38 -5.76 -29.89
CA VAL A 38 26.50 -5.24 -30.70
C VAL A 38 27.23 -4.08 -30.00
N GLU A 39 28.55 -4.03 -30.23
CA GLU A 39 29.55 -3.08 -29.73
C GLU A 39 29.23 -1.62 -30.07
N THR A 40 29.47 -0.72 -29.11
CA THR A 40 29.70 0.72 -29.35
C THR A 40 31.09 1.07 -28.84
N GLU A 41 31.75 2.03 -29.50
CA GLU A 41 33.18 2.41 -29.53
C GLU A 41 33.98 2.62 -28.21
N ASP A 42 33.53 2.17 -27.04
CA ASP A 42 34.33 2.24 -25.80
C ASP A 42 34.17 0.99 -24.90
N GLY A 43 34.29 -0.19 -25.51
CA GLY A 43 34.91 -1.38 -24.90
C GLY A 43 34.33 -1.96 -23.60
N LYS A 44 33.19 -1.49 -23.11
CA LYS A 44 32.46 -2.07 -21.97
C LYS A 44 31.02 -2.31 -22.35
N ILE A 45 30.68 -3.59 -22.45
CA ILE A 45 29.30 -4.07 -22.46
C ILE A 45 28.71 -3.58 -21.14
N ALA A 46 27.72 -2.69 -21.17
CA ALA A 46 26.91 -2.42 -20.00
C ALA A 46 26.16 -3.72 -19.71
N ASP A 47 26.59 -4.46 -18.68
CA ASP A 47 25.91 -5.66 -18.23
C ASP A 47 24.44 -5.29 -18.00
N PRO A 48 23.47 -5.95 -18.67
CA PRO A 48 22.07 -5.75 -18.35
C PRO A 48 21.83 -6.33 -16.95
N VAL A 49 21.97 -5.47 -15.93
CA VAL A 49 21.60 -5.81 -14.55
C VAL A 49 20.08 -5.77 -14.48
N VAL A 50 19.45 -6.95 -14.58
CA VAL A 50 18.07 -7.13 -14.15
C VAL A 50 18.09 -7.17 -12.63
N THR A 51 17.98 -6.00 -12.02
CA THR A 51 17.79 -5.87 -10.57
C THR A 51 16.36 -6.29 -10.27
N TRP A 52 16.18 -7.46 -9.67
CA TRP A 52 14.92 -7.79 -9.03
C TRP A 52 14.84 -6.92 -7.78
N GLU A 53 14.16 -5.77 -7.85
CA GLU A 53 13.88 -4.98 -6.65
C GLU A 53 13.05 -5.87 -5.73
N ASN A 54 13.65 -6.34 -4.64
CA ASN A 54 12.91 -6.99 -3.56
C ASN A 54 12.24 -5.88 -2.75
N ASN A 55 11.18 -5.30 -3.34
CA ASN A 55 10.40 -4.25 -2.71
C ASN A 55 9.34 -4.87 -1.79
N LEU A 56 9.42 -4.54 -0.51
CA LEU A 56 8.32 -4.81 0.41
C LEU A 56 7.31 -3.69 0.25
N VAL A 57 6.17 -3.98 -0.39
CA VAL A 57 5.07 -3.02 -0.50
C VAL A 57 4.17 -3.17 0.73
N LEU A 58 4.07 -2.09 1.52
CA LEU A 58 3.20 -1.99 2.68
C LEU A 58 1.92 -1.25 2.29
N GLN A 59 0.77 -1.88 2.55
CA GLN A 59 -0.52 -1.21 2.43
C GLN A 59 -0.76 -0.35 3.66
N ILE A 60 -0.85 0.97 3.49
CA ILE A 60 -0.97 1.96 4.56
C ILE A 60 -2.24 2.81 4.45
N GLY A 61 -3.18 2.41 3.59
CA GLY A 61 -4.48 3.07 3.43
C GLY A 61 -5.60 2.06 3.16
N ASP A 62 -6.81 2.57 2.99
CA ASP A 62 -8.03 1.79 2.79
C ASP A 62 -8.27 1.40 1.32
N THR A 63 -7.73 2.16 0.36
CA THR A 63 -7.84 1.84 -1.07
C THR A 63 -6.57 1.22 -1.65
N ALA A 64 -6.72 0.42 -2.70
CA ALA A 64 -5.61 -0.23 -3.41
C ALA A 64 -4.80 0.72 -4.32
N ASP A 65 -5.03 2.03 -4.25
CA ASP A 65 -4.34 3.00 -5.09
C ASP A 65 -2.86 3.15 -4.71
N ASP A 66 -2.02 3.47 -5.69
CA ASP A 66 -0.55 3.54 -5.50
C ASP A 66 -0.11 4.54 -4.42
N PHE A 67 -0.90 5.59 -4.15
CA PHE A 67 -0.59 6.57 -3.10
C PHE A 67 -0.82 6.03 -1.67
N ASN A 68 -1.62 4.97 -1.53
CA ASN A 68 -1.89 4.27 -0.27
C ASN A 68 -0.95 3.07 -0.06
N GLN A 69 0.03 2.90 -0.96
CA GLN A 69 1.05 1.87 -0.89
C GLN A 69 2.41 2.52 -0.63
N LEU A 70 3.16 1.94 0.31
CA LEU A 70 4.53 2.35 0.63
C LEU A 70 5.51 1.26 0.22
N SER A 71 6.31 1.55 -0.81
CA SER A 71 7.37 0.65 -1.25
C SER A 71 8.63 0.83 -0.41
N VAL A 72 9.03 -0.22 0.30
CA VAL A 72 10.29 -0.30 1.06
C VAL A 72 11.29 -1.10 0.23
N LYS A 73 12.38 -0.45 -0.18
CA LYS A 73 13.46 -1.12 -0.92
C LYS A 73 14.40 -1.81 0.08
N LEU A 74 14.47 -3.14 0.01
CA LEU A 74 15.51 -3.88 0.73
C LEU A 74 16.71 -4.04 -0.19
N SER A 75 17.74 -3.23 0.07
CA SER A 75 19.03 -3.38 -0.61
C SER A 75 19.80 -4.55 0.00
N ASP A 76 20.52 -5.32 -0.83
CA ASP A 76 21.34 -6.43 -0.35
C ASP A 76 22.52 -5.90 0.49
N MET A 77 22.72 -6.47 1.68
CA MET A 77 23.77 -6.13 2.64
C MET A 77 24.66 -7.34 2.98
N HIS A 78 24.64 -8.40 2.16
CA HIS A 78 25.60 -9.50 2.32
C HIS A 78 27.03 -9.04 2.04
N THR A 79 28.00 -9.70 2.70
CA THR A 79 29.44 -9.41 2.56
C THR A 79 29.93 -9.50 1.12
N THR A 80 29.31 -10.36 0.31
CA THR A 80 29.58 -10.52 -1.12
C THR A 80 29.06 -9.35 -1.94
N ALA A 81 27.84 -8.86 -1.65
CA ALA A 81 27.23 -7.71 -2.32
C ALA A 81 27.93 -6.40 -1.97
N MET A 82 28.47 -6.31 -0.75
CA MET A 82 29.22 -5.14 -0.26
C MET A 82 30.73 -5.20 -0.58
N GLY A 83 31.21 -6.27 -1.24
CA GLY A 83 32.61 -6.42 -1.64
C GLY A 83 33.60 -6.67 -0.49
N ILE A 84 33.11 -6.96 0.73
CA ILE A 84 33.95 -7.19 1.92
C ILE A 84 34.50 -8.63 1.96
N ASP A 85 33.84 -9.58 1.30
CA ASP A 85 34.16 -11.02 1.37
C ASP A 85 35.58 -11.37 0.91
N GLY A 86 36.11 -10.61 -0.06
CA GLY A 86 37.44 -10.84 -0.66
C GLY A 86 38.57 -9.94 -0.11
N VAL A 87 38.33 -9.24 1.00
CA VAL A 87 39.31 -8.28 1.52
C VAL A 87 40.48 -9.01 2.18
N ASP A 88 41.70 -8.75 1.69
CA ASP A 88 42.94 -9.30 2.23
C ASP A 88 43.80 -8.21 2.90
N ILE A 89 44.23 -8.47 4.14
CA ILE A 89 45.04 -7.56 4.98
C ILE A 89 46.48 -8.10 5.12
N GLY A 90 46.84 -9.19 4.42
CA GLY A 90 48.17 -9.79 4.48
C GLY A 90 49.31 -8.93 3.94
N THR A 91 49.00 -7.90 3.14
CA THR A 91 49.97 -6.95 2.59
C THR A 91 49.62 -5.51 2.96
N GLN A 92 50.62 -4.61 2.97
CA GLN A 92 50.39 -3.19 3.29
C GLN A 92 49.45 -2.51 2.28
N GLU A 93 49.55 -2.87 1.00
CA GLU A 93 48.68 -2.38 -0.06
C GLU A 93 47.25 -2.95 0.06
N GLY A 94 47.12 -4.25 0.34
CA GLY A 94 45.83 -4.89 0.62
C GLY A 94 45.12 -4.28 1.84
N ALA A 95 45.86 -3.96 2.90
CA ALA A 95 45.33 -3.29 4.08
C ALA A 95 44.82 -1.86 3.79
N GLN A 96 45.46 -1.12 2.86
CA GLN A 96 44.97 0.20 2.45
C GLN A 96 43.68 0.09 1.62
N ALA A 97 43.64 -0.83 0.65
CA ALA A 97 42.44 -1.09 -0.14
C ALA A 97 41.27 -1.60 0.73
N ALA A 98 41.57 -2.45 1.72
CA ALA A 98 40.62 -2.96 2.70
C ALA A 98 39.90 -1.84 3.45
N ILE A 99 40.65 -0.82 3.89
CA ILE A 99 40.09 0.31 4.64
C ILE A 99 39.08 1.07 3.79
N ASP A 100 39.36 1.27 2.50
CA ASP A 100 38.48 2.03 1.63
C ASP A 100 37.21 1.23 1.28
N VAL A 101 37.35 -0.06 0.97
CA VAL A 101 36.19 -0.97 0.78
C VAL A 101 35.29 -1.00 2.02
N ILE A 102 35.87 -1.09 3.22
CA ILE A 102 35.12 -1.10 4.48
C ILE A 102 34.43 0.24 4.72
N LYS A 103 35.06 1.38 4.42
CA LYS A 103 34.42 2.70 4.53
C LYS A 103 33.22 2.81 3.60
N ASP A 104 33.36 2.37 2.35
CA ASP A 104 32.27 2.41 1.37
C ASP A 104 31.11 1.53 1.80
N ALA A 105 31.41 0.34 2.31
CA ALA A 105 30.44 -0.54 2.95
C ALA A 105 29.70 0.12 4.14
N ILE A 106 30.43 0.79 5.04
CA ILE A 106 29.83 1.51 6.18
C ILE A 106 28.93 2.65 5.69
N ASN A 107 29.37 3.42 4.69
CA ASN A 107 28.59 4.49 4.11
C ASN A 107 27.31 3.96 3.45
N TYR A 108 27.40 2.83 2.75
CA TYR A 108 26.26 2.17 2.14
C TYR A 108 25.22 1.73 3.19
N VAL A 109 25.65 1.02 4.25
CA VAL A 109 24.75 0.61 5.35
C VAL A 109 24.13 1.82 6.06
N SER A 110 24.91 2.89 6.23
CA SER A 110 24.42 4.14 6.82
C SER A 110 23.37 4.81 5.95
N GLY A 111 23.55 4.79 4.62
CA GLY A 111 22.56 5.25 3.65
C GLY A 111 21.25 4.47 3.75
N VAL A 112 21.34 3.14 3.69
CA VAL A 112 20.16 2.25 3.85
C VAL A 112 19.45 2.51 5.18
N ARG A 113 20.18 2.65 6.30
CA ARG A 113 19.58 2.99 7.60
C ARG A 113 18.89 4.35 7.60
N GLY A 114 19.45 5.33 6.89
CA GLY A 114 18.84 6.64 6.69
C GLY A 114 17.50 6.54 5.97
N ASP A 115 17.45 5.75 4.90
CA ASP A 115 16.22 5.51 4.13
C ASP A 115 15.15 4.81 4.98
N PHE A 116 15.53 3.80 5.76
CA PHE A 116 14.62 3.14 6.71
C PHE A 116 14.11 4.11 7.79
N GLY A 117 14.94 5.02 8.29
CA GLY A 117 14.52 6.05 9.22
C GLY A 117 13.50 7.02 8.62
N ALA A 118 13.69 7.42 7.35
CA ALA A 118 12.72 8.25 6.63
C ALA A 118 11.38 7.53 6.42
N ILE A 119 11.42 6.25 6.05
CA ILE A 119 10.24 5.40 5.91
C ILE A 119 9.52 5.25 7.25
N GLN A 120 10.25 5.02 8.35
CA GLN A 120 9.68 4.95 9.69
C GLN A 120 8.95 6.24 10.07
N ASN A 121 9.58 7.41 9.88
CA ASN A 121 8.94 8.70 10.15
C ASN A 121 7.65 8.86 9.34
N ARG A 122 7.67 8.45 8.06
CA ARG A 122 6.48 8.51 7.20
C ARG A 122 5.38 7.56 7.68
N LEU A 123 5.73 6.35 8.15
CA LEU A 123 4.78 5.42 8.76
C LEU A 123 4.19 5.98 10.05
N ASP A 124 5.00 6.57 10.92
CA ASP A 124 4.53 7.20 12.16
C ASP A 124 3.56 8.35 11.87
N HIS A 125 3.89 9.23 10.91
CA HIS A 125 2.99 10.29 10.48
C HIS A 125 1.70 9.74 9.87
N THR A 126 1.78 8.69 9.06
CA THR A 126 0.61 8.06 8.44
C THR A 126 -0.27 7.42 9.51
N ALA A 127 0.30 6.69 10.46
CA ALA A 127 -0.43 6.07 11.56
C ALA A 127 -1.15 7.11 12.43
N ASN A 128 -0.48 8.22 12.77
CA ASN A 128 -1.11 9.32 13.51
C ASN A 128 -2.26 9.95 12.72
N ASN A 129 -2.06 10.21 11.42
CA ASN A 129 -3.12 10.76 10.57
C ASN A 129 -4.31 9.82 10.45
N LEU A 130 -4.08 8.53 10.23
CA LEU A 130 -5.14 7.51 10.17
C LEU A 130 -5.89 7.38 11.49
N SER A 131 -5.20 7.48 12.62
CA SER A 131 -5.86 7.47 13.94
C SER A 131 -6.81 8.65 14.10
N VAL A 132 -6.39 9.85 13.71
CA VAL A 132 -7.25 11.05 13.74
C VAL A 132 -8.41 10.92 12.75
N MET A 133 -8.17 10.39 11.55
CA MET A 133 -9.24 10.12 10.58
C MET A 133 -10.24 9.10 11.10
N ALA A 134 -9.78 8.03 11.77
CA ALA A 134 -10.65 7.02 12.36
C ALA A 134 -11.54 7.61 13.47
N GLU A 135 -10.98 8.47 14.33
CA GLU A 135 -11.73 9.21 15.35
C GLU A 135 -12.80 10.11 14.70
N ASN A 136 -12.43 10.91 13.71
CA ASN A 136 -13.36 11.77 12.99
C ASN A 136 -14.49 10.99 12.29
N ILE A 137 -14.18 9.83 11.71
CA ILE A 137 -15.19 8.97 11.07
C ILE A 137 -16.12 8.37 12.12
N GLN A 138 -15.59 7.91 13.25
CA GLN A 138 -16.39 7.37 14.34
C GLN A 138 -17.34 8.43 14.94
N ASP A 139 -16.85 9.67 15.12
CA ASP A 139 -17.68 10.79 15.59
C ASP A 139 -18.77 11.14 14.58
N ALA A 140 -18.44 11.18 13.29
CA ALA A 140 -19.41 11.41 12.22
C ALA A 140 -20.45 10.28 12.17
N GLU A 141 -20.04 9.01 12.32
CA GLU A 141 -20.93 7.87 12.41
C GLU A 141 -21.87 7.97 13.63
N SER A 142 -21.34 8.34 14.79
CA SER A 142 -22.14 8.54 16.00
C SER A 142 -23.17 9.65 15.79
N ALA A 143 -22.77 10.77 15.20
CA ALA A 143 -23.69 11.89 14.93
C ALA A 143 -24.81 11.51 13.95
N ILE A 144 -24.48 10.75 12.91
CA ILE A 144 -25.48 10.25 11.94
C ILE A 144 -26.44 9.28 12.65
N ARG A 145 -25.90 8.29 13.37
CA ARG A 145 -26.70 7.28 14.07
C ARG A 145 -27.61 7.90 15.13
N ASP A 146 -27.10 8.84 15.92
CA ASP A 146 -27.88 9.53 16.95
C ASP A 146 -28.97 10.42 16.34
N THR A 147 -28.69 11.07 15.21
CA THR A 147 -29.69 11.88 14.49
C THR A 147 -30.82 11.01 13.93
N ASP A 148 -30.47 9.88 13.31
CA ASP A 148 -31.46 8.95 12.76
C ASP A 148 -32.31 8.32 13.86
N VAL A 149 -31.70 7.91 14.98
CA VAL A 149 -32.42 7.41 16.16
C VAL A 149 -33.34 8.49 16.75
N ALA A 150 -32.87 9.74 16.86
CA ALA A 150 -33.71 10.84 17.36
C ALA A 150 -34.91 11.12 16.44
N ALA A 151 -34.72 11.11 15.12
CA ALA A 151 -35.79 11.30 14.14
C ALA A 151 -36.83 10.16 14.20
N GLU A 152 -36.37 8.91 14.29
CA GLU A 152 -37.25 7.75 14.45
C GLU A 152 -38.02 7.81 15.78
N MET A 153 -37.36 8.19 16.87
CA MET A 153 -38.01 8.38 18.18
C MET A 153 -39.03 9.51 18.17
N MET A 154 -38.77 10.64 17.49
CA MET A 154 -39.78 11.70 17.32
C MET A 154 -40.97 11.23 16.51
N SER A 155 -40.73 10.46 15.44
CA SER A 155 -41.80 9.85 14.65
C SER A 155 -42.63 8.87 15.48
N TYR A 156 -41.96 8.01 16.27
CA TYR A 156 -42.60 7.09 17.20
C TYR A 156 -43.44 7.81 18.27
N VAL A 157 -42.92 8.87 18.87
CA VAL A 157 -43.64 9.70 19.85
C VAL A 157 -44.82 10.41 19.20
N LYS A 158 -44.64 11.01 18.01
CA LYS A 158 -45.72 11.65 17.24
C LYS A 158 -46.83 10.66 16.94
N ASN A 159 -46.50 9.45 16.51
CA ASN A 159 -47.48 8.40 16.22
C ASN A 159 -48.21 7.94 17.49
N ASN A 160 -47.50 7.78 18.61
CA ASN A 160 -48.13 7.48 19.91
C ASN A 160 -49.08 8.58 20.37
N ILE A 161 -48.68 9.85 20.26
CA ILE A 161 -49.54 11.00 20.58
C ILE A 161 -50.76 11.03 19.65
N LEU A 162 -50.59 10.75 18.35
CA LEU A 162 -51.69 10.66 17.39
C LEU A 162 -52.69 9.56 17.78
N VAL A 163 -52.21 8.38 18.18
CA VAL A 163 -53.07 7.26 18.61
C VAL A 163 -53.83 7.62 19.89
N GLN A 164 -53.16 8.19 20.89
CA GLN A 164 -53.81 8.65 22.13
C GLN A 164 -54.80 9.79 21.86
N SER A 165 -54.44 10.74 21.00
CA SER A 165 -55.32 11.84 20.59
C SER A 165 -56.52 11.35 19.78
N ALA A 166 -56.34 10.37 18.90
CA ALA A 166 -57.42 9.76 18.14
C ALA A 166 -58.40 9.01 19.06
N GLN A 167 -57.90 8.33 20.10
CA GLN A 167 -58.75 7.70 21.12
C GLN A 167 -59.51 8.75 21.94
N ALA A 168 -58.86 9.83 22.38
CA ALA A 168 -59.51 10.91 23.12
C ALA A 168 -60.53 11.66 22.24
N MET A 169 -60.21 11.93 20.98
CA MET A 169 -61.10 12.54 19.99
C MET A 169 -62.29 11.63 19.67
N LEU A 170 -62.11 10.32 19.55
CA LEU A 170 -63.21 9.37 19.40
C LEU A 170 -64.12 9.35 20.63
N ALA A 171 -63.55 9.36 21.83
CA ALA A 171 -64.32 9.44 23.06
C ALA A 171 -65.15 10.74 23.14
N GLN A 172 -64.53 11.88 22.81
CA GLN A 172 -65.20 13.18 22.77
C GLN A 172 -66.28 13.23 21.67
N ALA A 173 -65.98 12.73 20.46
CA ALA A 173 -66.91 12.68 19.34
C ALA A 173 -68.10 11.75 19.58
N ASN A 174 -67.97 10.74 20.46
CA ASN A 174 -69.09 9.91 20.89
C ASN A 174 -69.96 10.57 21.98
N GLN A 175 -69.41 11.52 22.76
CA GLN A 175 -70.17 12.26 23.76
C GLN A 175 -70.96 13.44 23.19
N VAL A 176 -70.45 14.09 22.13
CA VAL A 176 -71.15 15.21 21.47
C VAL A 176 -72.57 14.83 20.98
N PRO A 177 -72.79 13.70 20.27
CA PRO A 177 -74.12 13.25 19.85
C PRO A 177 -75.10 13.03 21.02
N GLN A 178 -74.61 12.52 22.16
CA GLN A 178 -75.44 12.26 23.34
C GLN A 178 -75.95 13.56 23.98
N GLY A 179 -75.14 14.63 23.96
CA GLY A 179 -75.57 15.95 24.41
C GLY A 179 -76.63 16.59 23.50
N VAL A 180 -76.57 16.34 22.19
CA VAL A 180 -77.58 16.86 21.24
C VAL A 180 -78.91 16.10 21.37
N LEU A 181 -78.87 14.79 21.67
CA LEU A 181 -80.08 14.00 21.96
C LEU A 181 -80.82 14.45 23.24
N GLN A 182 -80.12 15.01 24.23
CA GLN A 182 -80.76 15.63 25.41
C GLN A 182 -81.42 16.98 25.11
N LEU A 183 -81.06 17.65 24.01
CA LEU A 183 -81.67 18.92 23.58
C LEU A 183 -82.83 18.72 22.60
N LEU A 184 -83.03 17.50 22.08
CA LEU A 184 -84.10 17.14 21.14
C LEU A 184 -85.17 16.21 21.77
N GLY A 185 -84.89 15.65 22.95
CA GLY A 185 -85.81 14.82 23.74
C GLY A 185 -86.64 15.62 24.74
#